data_AF-A0A843IX89-F1
#
_entry.id   AF-A0A843IX89-F1
#
_cell.length_a   1.000
_cell.length_b   1.000
_cell.length_c   1.000
_cell.angle_alpha   90.00
_cell.angle_beta   90.00
_cell.angle_gamma   90.00
#
_symmetry.space_group_name_H-M   'P 1'
#
loop_
_entity.id
_entity.type
_entity.pdbx_description
1 polymer ?
#
loop_
_entity_poly.entity_id
_entity_poly.type
_entity_poly.pdbx_seq_one_letter_code
_entity_poly.pdbx_strand_id
1 'polypeptide(L)'
;MGDDSQPISLDNDETLLEETSEPMLGESEESLQDDDSSQDSIVTSLESNDTNIVKGNYIEVKLADENGTGIANKTVKFELNKVTSEVKTDDDGIAKLKVDVNPGTYTVKCSFEESGYTSSSLSKEIFVISTSTSKIKGSDYVAYIGIKNKYTVLLTVGGLPLAGRDVTFTINGKTYVKTTNSKGIAKLNIKLPKGTYTMKYSYAGEDNIKKSSGSSKITVKKGVPVKITKYYSKIYRNKQAGKFKVKITDVRGDVVAGKKVKFTVNKKTYTKKTSKKGIATVTIKLKTGSYKVKAKFLKDSTYNKASKKFSIKVKPKQARNNGFWMLSTDMKGVDFDKLQKYGTKHIFLNAKAIERFGKSYLVSWIKDAKSHGIKVHLWMQVFYKSGGWQNPIKNGKIDYSLIKSKVNEAKSYAKIKGVSGIHFDYIRFPGNAYQYSGAVKAVNYFTKKACSAIHGVNKKIIVSAAVMPEPSSMKKYYAQDIPTMSKYLDVIVPMVYKGNYNAGGAWIKQTTKIFISQSKKAKIWTGLQTYKSDSNVNRLSASELMKDADAAALAGAYGVIMFRYGLLNFFNFNEV
;
A
#
# COMPACT_ATOMS: atom_id res chain seq x y z
N MET A 1 -45.40 -22.16 -28.43
CA MET A 1 -44.84 -23.37 -27.81
C MET A 1 -44.55 -22.99 -26.37
N GLY A 2 -45.56 -22.88 -25.51
CA GLY A 2 -46.48 -23.94 -25.07
C GLY A 2 -45.98 -24.33 -23.66
N ASP A 3 -46.76 -24.41 -22.61
CA ASP A 3 -48.21 -24.50 -22.50
C ASP A 3 -48.61 -24.19 -21.04
N ASP A 4 -49.90 -23.94 -20.88
CA ASP A 4 -50.66 -23.52 -19.71
C ASP A 4 -50.57 -24.43 -18.47
N SER A 5 -50.87 -23.85 -17.30
CA SER A 5 -52.09 -24.15 -16.53
C SER A 5 -51.92 -23.96 -15.00
N GLN A 6 -52.81 -23.12 -14.47
CA GLN A 6 -53.37 -23.14 -13.12
C GLN A 6 -54.83 -23.61 -13.27
N PRO A 7 -55.68 -23.74 -12.22
CA PRO A 7 -55.50 -24.11 -10.80
C PRO A 7 -56.53 -25.23 -10.45
N ILE A 8 -57.08 -25.25 -9.21
CA ILE A 8 -58.24 -26.03 -8.67
C ILE A 8 -57.80 -27.22 -7.78
N SER A 9 -58.48 -27.66 -6.72
CA SER A 9 -59.29 -27.14 -5.60
C SER A 9 -59.92 -28.39 -4.94
N LEU A 10 -60.36 -28.29 -3.68
CA LEU A 10 -61.43 -29.12 -3.07
C LEU A 10 -61.08 -30.62 -2.88
N ASP A 11 -61.59 -31.38 -1.92
CA ASP A 11 -62.56 -31.19 -0.84
C ASP A 11 -62.38 -32.39 0.12
N ASN A 12 -63.29 -32.47 1.10
CA ASN A 12 -63.74 -33.62 1.88
C ASN A 12 -63.30 -33.56 3.37
N ASP A 13 -64.19 -33.66 4.35
CA ASP A 13 -65.61 -34.04 4.29
C ASP A 13 -66.30 -33.63 5.59
N GLU A 14 -67.61 -33.31 5.45
CA GLU A 14 -68.76 -33.77 6.27
C GLU A 14 -68.69 -33.70 7.80
N THR A 15 -69.72 -33.42 8.60
CA THR A 15 -71.20 -33.32 8.49
C THR A 15 -71.64 -32.71 9.85
N LEU A 16 -72.51 -31.68 9.89
CA LEU A 16 -73.98 -31.74 10.02
C LEU A 16 -74.52 -32.22 11.39
N LEU A 17 -75.40 -31.38 11.96
CA LEU A 17 -76.47 -31.66 12.94
C LEU A 17 -75.99 -31.87 14.40
N GLU A 18 -76.72 -31.53 15.46
CA GLU A 18 -77.99 -30.85 15.67
C GLU A 18 -78.05 -30.40 17.15
N GLU A 19 -78.79 -29.33 17.37
CA GLU A 19 -79.65 -29.01 18.50
C GLU A 19 -79.56 -29.72 19.88
N THR A 20 -79.43 -28.85 20.89
CA THR A 20 -80.32 -28.68 22.07
C THR A 20 -80.07 -29.37 23.41
N SER A 21 -80.30 -28.54 24.43
CA SER A 21 -80.84 -28.82 25.77
C SER A 21 -79.88 -29.26 26.89
N GLU A 22 -79.53 -28.28 27.72
CA GLU A 22 -79.46 -28.43 29.20
C GLU A 22 -80.79 -29.01 29.72
N PRO A 23 -80.88 -29.67 30.91
CA PRO A 23 -81.02 -28.87 32.16
C PRO A 23 -80.69 -29.57 33.51
N MET A 24 -80.87 -28.78 34.59
CA MET A 24 -81.29 -29.13 35.97
C MET A 24 -80.27 -29.53 37.05
N LEU A 25 -80.01 -28.53 37.90
CA LEU A 25 -80.29 -28.46 39.35
C LEU A 25 -80.72 -29.74 40.11
N GLY A 26 -80.09 -29.93 41.28
CA GLY A 26 -80.61 -30.70 42.41
C GLY A 26 -79.84 -30.36 43.69
N GLU A 27 -80.50 -29.68 44.64
CA GLU A 27 -80.02 -29.34 45.98
C GLU A 27 -79.91 -30.58 46.89
N SER A 28 -78.98 -30.57 47.85
CA SER A 28 -79.24 -31.04 49.24
C SER A 28 -78.12 -30.61 50.20
N GLU A 29 -78.54 -30.33 51.42
CA GLU A 29 -77.86 -29.65 52.52
C GLU A 29 -76.86 -30.50 53.34
N GLU A 30 -75.97 -29.77 54.03
CA GLU A 30 -75.38 -30.01 55.36
C GLU A 30 -74.56 -31.28 55.67
N SER A 31 -73.25 -31.09 55.90
CA SER A 31 -72.62 -30.94 57.24
C SER A 31 -71.21 -31.56 57.35
N LEU A 32 -70.27 -30.71 57.81
CA LEU A 32 -69.14 -30.91 58.77
C LEU A 32 -68.26 -32.18 58.60
N GLN A 33 -66.92 -32.15 58.54
CA GLN A 33 -65.96 -31.35 59.31
C GLN A 33 -64.52 -31.61 58.79
N ASP A 34 -63.70 -30.54 58.74
CA ASP A 34 -62.23 -30.39 58.91
C ASP A 34 -61.29 -31.50 58.35
N ASP A 35 -60.25 -31.25 57.54
CA ASP A 35 -59.14 -30.30 57.69
C ASP A 35 -58.12 -30.62 56.56
N ASP A 36 -57.77 -29.64 55.71
CA ASP A 36 -56.41 -29.45 55.15
C ASP A 36 -56.38 -28.11 54.39
N SER A 37 -55.79 -27.10 55.03
CA SER A 37 -55.67 -25.76 54.49
C SER A 37 -54.61 -25.69 53.39
N SER A 38 -55.03 -25.68 52.12
CA SER A 38 -54.19 -25.19 51.03
C SER A 38 -54.09 -23.66 51.14
N GLN A 39 -52.95 -23.14 51.61
CA GLN A 39 -52.69 -21.71 51.56
C GLN A 39 -52.59 -21.25 50.10
N ASP A 40 -53.58 -20.48 49.63
CA ASP A 40 -53.47 -19.76 48.37
C ASP A 40 -52.34 -18.72 48.47
N SER A 41 -51.30 -18.90 47.64
CA SER A 41 -50.19 -17.95 47.55
C SER A 41 -50.64 -16.67 46.86
N ILE A 42 -50.32 -15.51 47.44
CA ILE A 42 -50.62 -14.20 46.83
C ILE A 42 -49.78 -14.03 45.56
N VAL A 43 -50.44 -13.79 44.42
CA VAL A 43 -49.79 -13.55 43.13
C VAL A 43 -49.04 -12.21 43.17
N THR A 44 -47.78 -12.17 42.71
CA THR A 44 -46.96 -10.95 42.73
C THR A 44 -46.36 -10.56 41.39
N SER A 45 -46.09 -9.27 41.22
CA SER A 45 -45.38 -8.70 40.07
C SER A 45 -44.33 -7.67 40.51
N LEU A 46 -43.29 -7.49 39.67
CA LEU A 46 -42.26 -6.46 39.85
C LEU A 46 -42.25 -5.52 38.65
N GLU A 47 -42.41 -4.22 38.91
CA GLU A 47 -42.49 -3.21 37.85
C GLU A 47 -41.59 -2.01 38.13
N SER A 48 -41.03 -1.41 37.08
CA SER A 48 -40.28 -0.15 37.17
C SER A 48 -40.44 0.67 35.91
N ASN A 49 -40.62 1.98 36.04
CA ASN A 49 -40.67 2.93 34.93
C ASN A 49 -39.33 3.61 34.64
N ASP A 50 -38.34 3.46 35.52
CA ASP A 50 -37.04 4.13 35.39
C ASP A 50 -36.21 3.61 34.21
N THR A 51 -35.73 4.53 33.37
CA THR A 51 -34.90 4.22 32.20
C THR A 51 -33.58 4.98 32.19
N ASN A 52 -33.57 6.24 32.64
CA ASN A 52 -32.35 7.04 32.80
C ASN A 52 -32.20 7.41 34.27
N ILE A 53 -31.05 7.14 34.88
CA ILE A 53 -30.84 7.32 36.33
C ILE A 53 -29.58 8.13 36.57
N VAL A 54 -29.70 9.22 37.32
CA VAL A 54 -28.53 10.03 37.71
C VAL A 54 -27.72 9.27 38.76
N LYS A 55 -26.40 9.15 38.56
CA LYS A 55 -25.50 8.51 39.53
C LYS A 55 -25.70 9.12 40.92
N GLY A 56 -25.91 8.28 41.91
CA GLY A 56 -26.21 8.65 43.29
C GLY A 56 -27.70 8.73 43.62
N ASN A 57 -28.59 8.71 42.62
CA ASN A 57 -30.03 8.57 42.80
C ASN A 57 -30.44 7.09 42.87
N TYR A 58 -31.75 6.84 42.92
CA TYR A 58 -32.33 5.51 43.11
C TYR A 58 -33.01 5.02 41.84
N ILE A 59 -33.00 3.70 41.63
CA ILE A 59 -33.99 3.00 40.81
C ILE A 59 -35.12 2.55 41.74
N GLU A 60 -36.36 2.78 41.33
CA GLU A 60 -37.56 2.36 42.05
C GLU A 60 -38.20 1.14 41.37
N VAL A 61 -38.49 0.10 42.16
CA VAL A 61 -39.21 -1.10 41.72
C VAL A 61 -40.38 -1.34 42.66
N LYS A 62 -41.59 -1.42 42.10
CA LYS A 62 -42.81 -1.72 42.86
C LYS A 62 -43.04 -3.24 42.86
N LEU A 63 -43.20 -3.81 44.06
CA LEU A 63 -43.74 -5.15 44.28
C LEU A 63 -45.24 -5.00 44.53
N ALA A 64 -46.06 -5.60 43.68
CA ALA A 64 -47.50 -5.48 43.75
C ALA A 64 -48.19 -6.85 43.72
N ASP A 65 -49.42 -6.91 44.25
CA ASP A 65 -50.32 -8.04 44.08
C ASP A 65 -51.01 -8.03 42.70
N GLU A 66 -51.88 -9.02 42.45
CA GLU A 66 -52.67 -9.12 41.21
C GLU A 66 -53.58 -7.90 40.93
N ASN A 67 -53.94 -7.14 41.96
CA ASN A 67 -54.77 -5.94 41.85
C ASN A 67 -53.92 -4.66 41.68
N GLY A 68 -52.58 -4.78 41.68
CA GLY A 68 -51.65 -3.65 41.61
C GLY A 68 -51.43 -2.95 42.96
N THR A 69 -51.92 -3.51 44.06
CA THR A 69 -51.71 -2.99 45.43
C THR A 69 -50.28 -3.29 45.87
N GLY A 70 -49.59 -2.31 46.45
CA GLY A 70 -48.21 -2.48 46.93
C GLY A 70 -48.10 -3.46 48.09
N ILE A 71 -47.07 -4.31 48.08
CA ILE A 71 -46.81 -5.27 49.15
C ILE A 71 -45.65 -4.77 50.02
N ALA A 72 -45.95 -4.33 51.24
CA ALA A 72 -45.02 -3.66 52.14
C ALA A 72 -44.09 -4.59 52.93
N ASN A 73 -42.93 -4.06 53.36
CA ASN A 73 -41.93 -4.73 54.22
C ASN A 73 -41.43 -6.09 53.70
N LYS A 74 -41.42 -6.28 52.38
CA LYS A 74 -40.90 -7.48 51.70
C LYS A 74 -39.53 -7.22 51.10
N THR A 75 -38.68 -8.24 51.07
CA THR A 75 -37.30 -8.11 50.57
C THR A 75 -37.22 -8.41 49.08
N VAL A 76 -36.89 -7.39 48.27
CA VAL A 76 -36.58 -7.54 46.85
C VAL A 76 -35.07 -7.61 46.65
N LYS A 77 -34.60 -8.63 45.93
CA LYS A 77 -33.18 -8.78 45.55
C LYS A 77 -32.93 -8.05 44.24
N PHE A 78 -31.96 -7.14 44.23
CA PHE A 78 -31.48 -6.45 43.03
C PHE A 78 -30.10 -6.96 42.65
N GLU A 79 -29.84 -7.14 41.35
CA GLU A 79 -28.51 -7.33 40.77
C GLU A 79 -28.21 -6.17 39.81
N LEU A 80 -27.20 -5.36 40.14
CA LEU A 80 -26.68 -4.29 39.29
C LEU A 80 -25.15 -4.42 39.21
N ASN A 81 -24.61 -4.47 37.98
CA ASN A 81 -23.17 -4.59 37.76
C ASN A 81 -22.53 -5.79 38.52
N LYS A 82 -23.24 -6.93 38.55
CA LYS A 82 -22.87 -8.16 39.26
C LYS A 82 -22.81 -8.05 40.79
N VAL A 83 -23.30 -6.95 41.36
CA VAL A 83 -23.45 -6.78 42.81
C VAL A 83 -24.90 -7.02 43.16
N THR A 84 -25.14 -7.93 44.11
CA THR A 84 -26.47 -8.22 44.65
C THR A 84 -26.74 -7.37 45.89
N SER A 85 -27.93 -6.80 46.00
CA SER A 85 -28.38 -6.01 47.15
C SER A 85 -29.81 -6.37 47.50
N GLU A 86 -30.10 -6.50 48.80
CA GLU A 86 -31.43 -6.80 49.31
C GLU A 86 -32.05 -5.51 49.86
N VAL A 87 -33.23 -5.14 49.35
CA VAL A 87 -33.91 -3.89 49.72
C VAL A 87 -35.34 -4.20 50.11
N LYS A 88 -35.78 -3.69 51.26
CA LYS A 88 -37.16 -3.82 51.71
C LYS A 88 -38.08 -2.84 51.00
N THR A 89 -39.30 -3.27 50.69
CA THR A 89 -40.38 -2.40 50.20
C THR A 89 -40.90 -1.50 51.32
N ASP A 90 -41.24 -0.26 50.97
CA ASP A 90 -41.97 0.66 51.84
C ASP A 90 -43.48 0.33 51.89
N ASP A 91 -44.27 1.17 52.56
CA ASP A 91 -45.72 0.96 52.75
C ASP A 91 -46.52 0.94 51.43
N ASP A 92 -45.96 1.54 50.36
CA ASP A 92 -46.54 1.54 49.01
C ASP A 92 -46.03 0.37 48.14
N GLY A 93 -45.24 -0.53 48.71
CA GLY A 93 -44.63 -1.67 48.02
C GLY A 93 -43.41 -1.31 47.18
N ILE A 94 -42.78 -0.15 47.38
CA ILE A 94 -41.65 0.33 46.56
C ILE A 94 -40.31 0.00 47.22
N ALA A 95 -39.45 -0.72 46.51
CA ALA A 95 -38.05 -0.92 46.87
C ALA A 95 -37.14 0.02 46.06
N LYS A 96 -36.26 0.76 46.76
CA LYS A 96 -35.40 1.80 46.15
C LYS A 96 -33.91 1.42 46.25
N LEU A 97 -33.29 1.04 45.13
CA LEU A 97 -31.85 0.73 45.09
C LEU A 97 -31.06 1.97 44.68
N LYS A 98 -30.07 2.37 45.49
CA LYS A 98 -29.14 3.46 45.12
C LYS A 98 -28.21 3.03 43.98
N VAL A 99 -28.19 3.81 42.92
CA VAL A 99 -27.37 3.55 41.72
C VAL A 99 -26.07 4.36 41.80
N ASP A 100 -25.02 3.77 42.37
CA ASP A 100 -23.69 4.40 42.51
C ASP A 100 -22.62 3.77 41.61
N VAL A 101 -23.02 3.31 40.42
CA VAL A 101 -22.09 2.82 39.40
C VAL A 101 -21.63 3.96 38.49
N ASN A 102 -20.50 3.77 37.80
CA ASN A 102 -20.03 4.76 36.83
C ASN A 102 -21.03 4.94 35.68
N PRO A 103 -21.15 6.13 35.07
CA PRO A 103 -22.07 6.36 33.96
C PRO A 103 -21.89 5.35 32.82
N GLY A 104 -22.99 4.81 32.30
CA GLY A 104 -22.99 3.77 31.28
C GLY A 104 -24.35 3.08 31.14
N THR A 105 -24.43 2.12 30.23
CA THR A 105 -25.62 1.26 30.06
C THR A 105 -25.46 0.01 30.92
N TYR A 106 -26.48 -0.33 31.71
CA TYR A 106 -26.49 -1.50 32.59
C TYR A 106 -27.82 -2.23 32.48
N THR A 107 -27.81 -3.54 32.77
CA THR A 107 -29.03 -4.30 33.03
C THR A 107 -29.19 -4.44 34.53
N VAL A 108 -30.33 -4.01 35.06
CA VAL A 108 -30.77 -4.33 36.42
C VAL A 108 -31.66 -5.55 36.36
N LYS A 109 -31.42 -6.51 37.24
CA LYS A 109 -32.32 -7.65 37.47
C LYS A 109 -32.87 -7.56 38.87
N CYS A 110 -34.16 -7.83 39.04
CA CYS A 110 -34.80 -7.89 40.34
C CYS A 110 -35.54 -9.21 40.48
N SER A 111 -35.59 -9.75 41.70
CA SER A 111 -36.35 -10.95 42.02
C SER A 111 -36.95 -10.87 43.42
N PHE A 112 -38.14 -11.44 43.58
CA PHE A 112 -38.83 -11.62 44.85
C PHE A 112 -39.26 -13.08 44.98
N GLU A 113 -39.01 -13.67 46.15
CA GLU A 113 -39.33 -15.06 46.48
C GLU A 113 -39.51 -15.17 48.00
N GLU A 114 -40.71 -15.52 48.45
CA GLU A 114 -41.08 -15.70 49.86
C GLU A 114 -42.27 -16.67 49.97
N SER A 115 -42.29 -17.52 51.01
CA SER A 115 -43.40 -18.44 51.25
C SER A 115 -44.72 -17.69 51.43
N GLY A 116 -45.81 -18.19 50.82
CA GLY A 116 -47.12 -17.53 50.80
C GLY A 116 -47.30 -16.51 49.67
N TYR A 117 -46.30 -16.33 48.79
CA TYR A 117 -46.37 -15.48 47.61
C TYR A 117 -45.82 -16.21 46.37
N THR A 118 -46.32 -15.89 45.18
CA THR A 118 -45.71 -16.37 43.94
C THR A 118 -44.39 -15.63 43.67
N SER A 119 -43.38 -16.32 43.14
CA SER A 119 -42.12 -15.67 42.73
C SER A 119 -42.32 -14.70 41.57
N SER A 120 -41.65 -13.56 41.58
CA SER A 120 -41.66 -12.58 40.49
C SER A 120 -40.26 -12.07 40.17
N SER A 121 -40.05 -11.67 38.91
CA SER A 121 -38.76 -11.16 38.45
C SER A 121 -38.91 -10.07 37.39
N LEU A 122 -37.93 -9.16 37.34
CA LEU A 122 -37.84 -8.06 36.39
C LEU A 122 -36.41 -8.01 35.83
N SER A 123 -36.27 -7.80 34.52
CA SER A 123 -34.97 -7.48 33.91
C SER A 123 -35.11 -6.26 33.00
N LYS A 124 -34.37 -5.20 33.30
CA LYS A 124 -34.51 -3.91 32.62
C LYS A 124 -33.16 -3.27 32.30
N GLU A 125 -33.03 -2.73 31.09
CA GLU A 125 -31.89 -1.88 30.74
C GLU A 125 -32.09 -0.46 31.29
N ILE A 126 -31.08 0.05 32.00
CA ILE A 126 -31.02 1.42 32.49
C ILE A 126 -29.79 2.14 31.94
N PHE A 127 -29.92 3.45 31.81
CA PHE A 127 -28.83 4.35 31.43
C PHE A 127 -28.41 5.22 32.60
N VAL A 128 -27.25 4.91 33.18
CA VAL A 128 -26.69 5.65 34.31
C VAL A 128 -25.96 6.89 33.78
N ILE A 129 -26.38 8.06 34.21
CA ILE A 129 -25.90 9.36 33.73
C ILE A 129 -25.31 10.17 34.88
N SER A 130 -24.32 11.01 34.63
CA SER A 130 -23.72 11.85 35.69
C SER A 130 -24.48 13.15 35.97
N THR A 131 -25.46 13.50 35.15
CA THR A 131 -26.27 14.71 35.27
C THR A 131 -27.55 14.57 34.48
N SER A 132 -28.63 15.23 34.91
CA SER A 132 -29.86 15.33 34.14
C SER A 132 -29.77 16.33 32.97
N THR A 133 -28.66 17.06 32.82
CA THR A 133 -28.56 18.13 31.82
C THR A 133 -28.00 17.59 30.50
N SER A 134 -28.84 17.58 29.45
CA SER A 134 -28.38 17.25 28.10
C SER A 134 -27.58 18.39 27.47
N LYS A 135 -26.73 18.05 26.51
CA LYS A 135 -25.96 18.98 25.66
C LYS A 135 -26.18 18.60 24.20
N ILE A 136 -26.73 19.53 23.43
CA ILE A 136 -26.86 19.40 21.97
C ILE A 136 -25.93 20.39 21.27
N LYS A 137 -25.06 19.89 20.38
CA LYS A 137 -24.04 20.70 19.72
C LYS A 137 -24.03 20.46 18.21
N GLY A 138 -24.20 21.54 17.47
CA GLY A 138 -23.88 21.66 16.05
C GLY A 138 -22.75 22.66 15.83
N SER A 139 -22.26 22.78 14.61
CA SER A 139 -21.21 23.74 14.26
C SER A 139 -21.53 24.39 12.93
N ASP A 140 -21.03 25.61 12.70
CA ASP A 140 -21.18 26.29 11.42
C ASP A 140 -20.81 25.37 10.25
N TYR A 141 -21.62 25.40 9.19
CA TYR A 141 -21.50 24.46 8.08
C TYR A 141 -21.59 25.14 6.73
N VAL A 142 -20.67 24.78 5.83
CA VAL A 142 -20.69 25.25 4.44
C VAL A 142 -21.28 24.17 3.53
N ALA A 143 -22.46 24.47 3.01
CA ALA A 143 -23.12 23.68 1.99
C ALA A 143 -22.76 24.20 0.58
N TYR A 144 -22.81 23.31 -0.41
CA TYR A 144 -22.58 23.68 -1.81
C TYR A 144 -23.69 23.14 -2.70
N ILE A 145 -24.14 23.99 -3.62
CA ILE A 145 -25.18 23.63 -4.60
C ILE A 145 -24.65 22.57 -5.57
N GLY A 146 -25.48 21.57 -5.89
CA GLY A 146 -25.17 20.51 -6.85
C GLY A 146 -24.43 19.30 -6.30
N ILE A 147 -24.16 19.25 -4.99
CA ILE A 147 -23.63 18.08 -4.29
C ILE A 147 -24.43 17.76 -3.02
N LYS A 148 -24.28 16.54 -2.48
CA LYS A 148 -24.94 16.12 -1.25
C LYS A 148 -24.34 16.85 -0.05
N ASN A 149 -25.14 17.63 0.67
CA ASN A 149 -24.74 18.34 1.88
C ASN A 149 -25.38 17.68 3.11
N LYS A 150 -24.59 17.37 4.12
CA LYS A 150 -25.04 16.71 5.36
C LYS A 150 -24.61 17.56 6.56
N TYR A 151 -25.59 18.12 7.25
CA TYR A 151 -25.42 18.81 8.52
C TYR A 151 -25.67 17.81 9.67
N THR A 152 -24.93 17.94 10.76
CA THR A 152 -25.00 17.00 11.88
C THR A 152 -24.98 17.73 13.21
N VAL A 153 -25.70 17.21 14.18
CA VAL A 153 -25.65 17.63 15.59
C VAL A 153 -25.41 16.42 16.46
N LEU A 154 -24.67 16.61 17.53
CA LEU A 154 -24.37 15.61 18.55
C LEU A 154 -25.19 15.93 19.80
N LEU A 155 -25.97 14.96 20.27
CA LEU A 155 -26.73 15.02 21.52
C LEU A 155 -26.08 14.09 22.55
N THR A 156 -25.75 14.63 23.72
CA THR A 156 -25.17 13.87 24.83
C THR A 156 -25.80 14.25 26.17
N VAL A 157 -25.61 13.38 27.16
CA VAL A 157 -25.90 13.63 28.58
C VAL A 157 -24.74 13.09 29.41
N GLY A 158 -24.20 13.89 30.34
CA GLY A 158 -23.03 13.47 31.12
C GLY A 158 -21.78 13.08 30.30
N GLY A 159 -21.73 13.46 29.02
CA GLY A 159 -20.68 13.05 28.07
C GLY A 159 -21.00 11.80 27.23
N LEU A 160 -22.07 11.07 27.57
CA LEU A 160 -22.51 9.88 26.85
C LEU A 160 -23.45 10.23 25.68
N PRO A 161 -23.35 9.55 24.52
CA PRO A 161 -24.25 9.78 23.39
C PRO A 161 -25.67 9.27 23.66
N LEU A 162 -26.68 10.11 23.37
CA LEU A 162 -28.09 9.70 23.46
C LEU A 162 -28.55 9.18 22.10
N ALA A 163 -28.68 7.86 21.97
CA ALA A 163 -29.16 7.19 20.76
C ALA A 163 -30.70 7.06 20.75
N GLY A 164 -31.31 7.03 19.56
CA GLY A 164 -32.75 6.81 19.41
C GLY A 164 -33.63 8.01 19.80
N ARG A 165 -33.04 9.18 20.08
CA ARG A 165 -33.76 10.38 20.50
C ARG A 165 -34.03 11.29 19.32
N ASP A 166 -35.20 11.90 19.31
CA ASP A 166 -35.59 12.84 18.28
C ASP A 166 -34.99 14.22 18.50
N VAL A 167 -34.37 14.74 17.44
CA VAL A 167 -33.85 16.10 17.37
C VAL A 167 -34.63 16.87 16.32
N THR A 168 -35.19 18.00 16.75
CA THR A 168 -35.91 18.92 15.89
C THR A 168 -34.95 19.93 15.29
N PHE A 169 -34.89 20.02 13.97
CA PHE A 169 -34.12 21.01 13.21
C PHE A 169 -35.06 22.02 12.58
N THR A 170 -34.79 23.31 12.74
CA THR A 170 -35.53 24.38 12.06
C THR A 170 -34.57 25.23 11.21
N ILE A 171 -34.84 25.30 9.92
CA ILE A 171 -34.07 26.13 8.98
C ILE A 171 -34.99 26.70 7.91
N ASN A 172 -34.87 28.01 7.64
CA ASN A 172 -35.67 28.71 6.63
C ASN A 172 -37.19 28.50 6.81
N GLY A 173 -37.66 28.60 8.05
CA GLY A 173 -39.08 28.42 8.43
C GLY A 173 -39.60 26.98 8.37
N LYS A 174 -38.79 26.00 7.95
CA LYS A 174 -39.18 24.59 7.87
C LYS A 174 -38.59 23.78 9.01
N THR A 175 -39.40 22.87 9.55
CA THR A 175 -39.03 21.98 10.66
C THR A 175 -38.86 20.54 10.18
N TYR A 176 -37.85 19.85 10.71
CA TYR A 176 -37.54 18.46 10.41
C TYR A 176 -37.17 17.73 11.69
N VAL A 177 -37.79 16.57 11.92
CA VAL A 177 -37.41 15.67 13.02
C VAL A 177 -36.46 14.59 12.50
N LYS A 178 -35.36 14.37 13.22
CA LYS A 178 -34.37 13.32 12.93
C LYS A 178 -33.91 12.65 14.22
N THR A 179 -33.93 11.33 14.20
CA THR A 179 -33.49 10.50 15.30
C THR A 179 -31.96 10.39 15.34
N THR A 180 -31.38 10.41 16.54
CA THR A 180 -29.96 10.19 16.77
C THR A 180 -29.57 8.73 16.55
N ASN A 181 -28.41 8.50 15.93
CA ASN A 181 -27.85 7.14 15.83
C ASN A 181 -27.17 6.71 17.14
N SER A 182 -26.56 5.51 17.15
CA SER A 182 -25.79 4.96 18.29
C SER A 182 -24.62 5.84 18.78
N LYS A 183 -24.23 6.87 18.04
CA LYS A 183 -23.21 7.85 18.43
C LYS A 183 -23.80 9.19 18.89
N GLY A 184 -25.11 9.25 19.11
CA GLY A 184 -25.82 10.47 19.49
C GLY A 184 -25.94 11.49 18.35
N ILE A 185 -25.72 11.08 17.10
CA ILE A 185 -25.67 12.01 15.95
C ILE A 185 -26.99 11.97 15.17
N ALA A 186 -27.69 13.10 15.15
CA ALA A 186 -28.80 13.34 14.22
C ALA A 186 -28.29 14.06 12.95
N LYS A 187 -28.83 13.72 11.77
CA LYS A 187 -28.33 14.18 10.47
C LYS A 187 -29.43 14.77 9.61
N LEU A 188 -29.19 15.96 9.04
CA LEU A 188 -30.09 16.64 8.12
C LEU A 188 -29.40 16.92 6.78
N ASN A 189 -30.06 16.58 5.67
CA ASN A 189 -29.59 16.94 4.33
C ASN A 189 -29.94 18.40 4.02
N ILE A 190 -28.97 19.19 3.55
CA ILE A 190 -29.18 20.61 3.22
C ILE A 190 -29.37 20.79 1.70
N LYS A 191 -30.59 21.17 1.29
CA LYS A 191 -30.97 21.48 -0.10
C LYS A 191 -31.65 22.85 -0.16
N LEU A 192 -30.85 23.91 0.00
CA LEU A 192 -31.30 25.30 -0.01
C LEU A 192 -30.62 26.09 -1.15
N PRO A 193 -31.21 27.20 -1.61
CA PRO A 193 -30.55 28.17 -2.49
C PRO A 193 -29.29 28.78 -1.87
N LYS A 194 -28.51 29.52 -2.67
CA LYS A 194 -27.33 30.26 -2.18
C LYS A 194 -27.79 31.30 -1.15
N GLY A 195 -27.17 31.29 0.02
CA GLY A 195 -27.53 32.20 1.11
C GLY A 195 -26.86 31.82 2.42
N THR A 196 -27.16 32.60 3.46
CA THR A 196 -26.78 32.30 4.83
C THR A 196 -28.05 32.11 5.63
N TYR A 197 -28.13 31.01 6.38
CA TYR A 197 -29.30 30.63 7.15
C TYR A 197 -28.90 30.31 8.59
N THR A 198 -29.76 30.67 9.54
CA THR A 198 -29.65 30.19 10.92
C THR A 198 -30.29 28.81 11.00
N MET A 199 -29.51 27.82 11.41
CA MET A 199 -29.99 26.49 11.77
C MET A 199 -30.22 26.47 13.27
N LYS A 200 -31.47 26.26 13.67
CA LYS A 200 -31.82 25.98 15.07
C LYS A 200 -32.00 24.47 15.24
N TYR A 201 -31.60 23.94 16.38
CA TYR A 201 -31.83 22.54 16.72
C TYR A 201 -32.14 22.39 18.21
N SER A 202 -33.02 21.45 18.54
CA SER A 202 -33.45 21.21 19.92
C SER A 202 -33.74 19.74 20.19
N TYR A 203 -33.54 19.38 21.44
CA TYR A 203 -34.02 18.16 22.07
C TYR A 203 -35.07 18.54 23.12
N ALA A 204 -36.25 17.91 23.07
CA ALA A 204 -37.39 18.26 23.93
C ALA A 204 -37.21 17.87 25.40
N GLY A 205 -36.26 16.97 25.70
CA GLY A 205 -36.11 16.37 27.02
C GLY A 205 -36.95 15.09 27.17
N GLU A 206 -36.69 14.37 28.26
CA GLU A 206 -37.44 13.23 28.80
C GLU A 206 -37.37 13.34 30.34
N ASP A 207 -38.16 12.56 31.10
CA ASP A 207 -38.39 12.78 32.55
C ASP A 207 -37.12 13.10 33.36
N ASN A 208 -36.07 12.28 33.20
CA ASN A 208 -34.80 12.43 33.91
C ASN A 208 -33.71 13.16 33.12
N ILE A 209 -34.02 13.69 31.93
CA ILE A 209 -33.07 14.43 31.09
C ILE A 209 -33.70 15.73 30.57
N LYS A 210 -33.19 16.86 31.09
CA LYS A 210 -33.62 18.22 30.73
C LYS A 210 -33.41 18.50 29.24
N LYS A 211 -34.34 19.26 28.67
CA LYS A 211 -34.29 19.79 27.30
C LYS A 211 -33.01 20.58 27.03
N SER A 212 -32.54 20.57 25.78
CA SER A 212 -31.44 21.42 25.33
C SER A 212 -31.66 21.94 23.92
N SER A 213 -31.07 23.08 23.60
CA SER A 213 -31.16 23.67 22.26
C SER A 213 -29.89 24.39 21.89
N GLY A 214 -29.73 24.66 20.60
CA GLY A 214 -28.64 25.47 20.10
C GLY A 214 -28.91 25.99 18.70
N SER A 215 -27.97 26.78 18.19
CA SER A 215 -28.02 27.26 16.83
C SER A 215 -26.63 27.30 16.20
N SER A 216 -26.61 27.26 14.87
CA SER A 216 -25.40 27.43 14.07
C SER A 216 -25.73 28.11 12.75
N LYS A 217 -24.70 28.56 12.03
CA LYS A 217 -24.84 29.20 10.73
C LYS A 217 -24.60 28.20 9.60
N ILE A 218 -25.52 28.15 8.65
CA ILE A 218 -25.38 27.38 7.41
C ILE A 218 -25.14 28.36 6.26
N THR A 219 -23.97 28.29 5.63
CA THR A 219 -23.66 29.09 4.44
C THR A 219 -23.70 28.21 3.20
N VAL A 220 -24.65 28.47 2.31
CA VAL A 220 -24.80 27.76 1.04
C VAL A 220 -24.11 28.54 -0.08
N LYS A 221 -23.11 27.93 -0.71
CA LYS A 221 -22.30 28.55 -1.77
C LYS A 221 -22.51 27.86 -3.12
N LYS A 222 -22.28 28.59 -4.21
CA LYS A 222 -22.14 28.01 -5.57
C LYS A 222 -20.66 27.78 -5.88
N GLY A 223 -20.37 26.71 -6.63
CA GLY A 223 -19.01 26.38 -7.02
C GLY A 223 -18.25 25.68 -5.90
N VAL A 224 -18.24 24.35 -5.91
CA VAL A 224 -17.49 23.54 -4.97
C VAL A 224 -15.99 23.67 -5.29
N PRO A 225 -15.13 24.04 -4.32
CA PRO A 225 -13.68 24.02 -4.50
C PRO A 225 -13.18 22.59 -4.78
N VAL A 226 -12.15 22.47 -5.61
CA VAL A 226 -11.51 21.17 -5.90
C VAL A 226 -10.02 21.20 -5.57
N LYS A 227 -9.50 20.06 -5.13
CA LYS A 227 -8.10 19.81 -4.84
C LYS A 227 -7.48 18.99 -5.96
N ILE A 228 -6.33 19.44 -6.46
CA ILE A 228 -5.53 18.72 -7.46
C ILE A 228 -4.30 18.13 -6.75
N THR A 229 -4.16 16.81 -6.75
CA THR A 229 -2.99 16.12 -6.16
C THR A 229 -2.29 15.24 -7.20
N LYS A 230 -1.00 15.00 -7.01
CA LYS A 230 -0.24 14.06 -7.87
C LYS A 230 -0.67 12.65 -7.49
N TYR A 231 -1.09 11.84 -8.47
CA TYR A 231 -1.58 10.48 -8.21
C TYR A 231 -0.49 9.41 -8.33
N TYR A 232 0.52 9.63 -9.18
CA TYR A 232 1.60 8.68 -9.40
C TYR A 232 2.91 9.37 -9.80
N SER A 233 4.04 8.84 -9.35
CA SER A 233 5.38 9.22 -9.80
C SER A 233 6.01 8.09 -10.61
N LYS A 234 5.96 8.23 -11.94
CA LYS A 234 6.86 7.47 -12.81
C LYS A 234 8.15 8.23 -13.04
N ILE A 235 9.23 7.51 -13.27
CA ILE A 235 10.41 8.06 -13.93
C ILE A 235 10.09 8.28 -15.40
N TYR A 236 10.32 9.50 -15.90
CA TYR A 236 10.18 9.84 -17.31
C TYR A 236 11.53 9.73 -17.99
N ARG A 237 11.56 9.17 -19.19
CA ARG A 237 12.79 8.85 -19.92
C ARG A 237 12.78 9.50 -21.30
N ASN A 238 13.98 9.84 -21.79
CA ASN A 238 14.18 10.61 -23.01
C ASN A 238 13.52 9.97 -24.23
N LYS A 239 12.62 10.73 -24.87
CA LYS A 239 11.81 10.32 -26.03
C LYS A 239 10.97 9.07 -25.80
N GLN A 240 10.73 8.65 -24.55
CA GLN A 240 9.83 7.55 -24.20
C GLN A 240 8.49 8.09 -23.73
N ALA A 241 7.39 7.47 -24.17
CA ALA A 241 6.05 7.85 -23.72
C ALA A 241 5.84 7.44 -22.25
N GLY A 242 5.40 8.39 -21.42
CA GLY A 242 5.08 8.19 -20.01
C GLY A 242 3.75 8.81 -19.63
N LYS A 243 3.00 8.19 -18.71
CA LYS A 243 1.70 8.69 -18.24
C LYS A 243 1.88 9.57 -17.00
N PHE A 244 1.60 10.87 -17.12
CA PHE A 244 1.48 11.79 -16.00
C PHE A 244 0.03 11.84 -15.52
N LYS A 245 -0.19 11.67 -14.20
CA LYS A 245 -1.52 11.51 -13.61
C LYS A 245 -1.73 12.45 -12.43
N VAL A 246 -2.90 13.07 -12.36
CA VAL A 246 -3.38 13.81 -11.18
C VAL A 246 -4.72 13.24 -10.73
N LYS A 247 -4.97 13.31 -9.41
CA LYS A 247 -6.27 13.01 -8.82
C LYS A 247 -6.96 14.32 -8.47
N ILE A 248 -8.24 14.40 -8.79
CA ILE A 248 -9.12 15.52 -8.49
C ILE A 248 -10.14 15.05 -7.46
N THR A 249 -10.19 15.72 -6.32
CA THR A 249 -11.24 15.58 -5.32
C THR A 249 -11.87 16.93 -5.04
N ASP A 250 -13.06 16.94 -4.48
CA ASP A 250 -13.63 18.17 -3.94
C ASP A 250 -13.06 18.50 -2.53
N VAL A 251 -13.61 19.54 -1.91
CA VAL A 251 -13.21 19.99 -0.56
C VAL A 251 -13.54 18.96 0.55
N ARG A 252 -14.44 18.02 0.29
CA ARG A 252 -14.86 16.95 1.22
C ARG A 252 -14.07 15.65 1.01
N GLY A 253 -13.25 15.60 -0.04
CA GLY A 253 -12.47 14.42 -0.40
C GLY A 253 -13.18 13.49 -1.40
N ASP A 254 -14.40 13.82 -1.80
CA ASP A 254 -15.16 13.05 -2.80
C ASP A 254 -14.50 13.17 -4.17
N VAL A 255 -14.52 12.08 -4.94
CA VAL A 255 -13.87 12.03 -6.26
C VAL A 255 -14.67 12.82 -7.29
N VAL A 256 -13.98 13.61 -8.10
CA VAL A 256 -14.61 14.40 -9.17
C VAL A 256 -14.42 13.68 -10.51
N ALA A 257 -15.41 12.87 -10.92
CA ALA A 257 -15.35 12.02 -12.10
C ALA A 257 -15.93 12.67 -13.38
N GLY A 258 -15.42 12.30 -14.55
CA GLY A 258 -15.93 12.72 -15.87
C GLY A 258 -15.61 14.17 -16.28
N LYS A 259 -14.90 14.94 -15.45
CA LYS A 259 -14.68 16.37 -15.65
C LYS A 259 -13.40 16.69 -16.41
N LYS A 260 -13.40 17.79 -17.17
CA LYS A 260 -12.27 18.21 -18.03
C LYS A 260 -11.13 18.84 -17.23
N VAL A 261 -9.91 18.36 -17.47
CA VAL A 261 -8.64 18.88 -16.96
C VAL A 261 -7.73 19.22 -18.14
N LYS A 262 -7.26 20.47 -18.23
CA LYS A 262 -6.25 20.90 -19.20
C LYS A 262 -4.86 20.71 -18.60
N PHE A 263 -4.02 19.92 -19.25
CA PHE A 263 -2.60 19.80 -18.96
C PHE A 263 -1.80 20.66 -19.91
N THR A 264 -0.92 21.52 -19.41
CA THR A 264 0.10 22.20 -20.21
C THR A 264 1.46 21.60 -19.91
N VAL A 265 2.10 21.03 -20.93
CA VAL A 265 3.40 20.36 -20.86
C VAL A 265 4.26 20.87 -22.01
N ASN A 266 5.43 21.46 -21.71
CA ASN A 266 6.34 22.02 -22.72
C ASN A 266 5.62 22.92 -23.76
N LYS A 267 4.87 23.92 -23.25
CA LYS A 267 4.02 24.85 -24.03
C LYS A 267 2.85 24.23 -24.83
N LYS A 268 2.72 22.90 -24.90
CA LYS A 268 1.57 22.21 -25.52
C LYS A 268 0.46 21.94 -24.52
N THR A 269 -0.80 22.08 -24.93
CA THR A 269 -1.97 21.86 -24.08
C THR A 269 -2.77 20.63 -24.52
N TYR A 270 -3.19 19.82 -23.54
CA TYR A 270 -3.98 18.61 -23.72
C TYR A 270 -5.20 18.65 -22.82
N THR A 271 -6.39 18.38 -23.35
CA THR A 271 -7.62 18.27 -22.55
C THR A 271 -7.94 16.80 -22.30
N LYS A 272 -8.12 16.41 -21.03
CA LYS A 272 -8.42 15.04 -20.61
C LYS A 272 -9.56 15.04 -19.60
N LYS A 273 -10.34 13.96 -19.55
CA LYS A 273 -11.39 13.79 -18.54
C LYS A 273 -10.86 13.00 -17.34
N THR A 274 -11.38 13.27 -16.15
CA THR A 274 -11.16 12.42 -14.98
C THR A 274 -11.92 11.09 -15.12
N SER A 275 -11.31 9.99 -14.69
CA SER A 275 -11.96 8.67 -14.64
C SER A 275 -13.00 8.58 -13.52
N LYS A 276 -13.70 7.43 -13.39
CA LYS A 276 -14.57 7.12 -12.25
C LYS A 276 -13.88 7.27 -10.88
N LYS A 277 -12.54 7.11 -10.83
CA LYS A 277 -11.71 7.30 -9.63
C LYS A 277 -11.19 8.73 -9.44
N GLY A 278 -11.67 9.70 -10.23
CA GLY A 278 -11.24 11.10 -10.20
C GLY A 278 -9.84 11.35 -10.81
N ILE A 279 -9.31 10.43 -11.63
CA ILE A 279 -7.93 10.51 -12.15
C ILE A 279 -7.92 11.05 -13.58
N ALA A 280 -7.23 12.14 -13.83
CA ALA A 280 -6.93 12.62 -15.18
C ALA A 280 -5.50 12.24 -15.59
N THR A 281 -5.33 11.72 -16.80
CA THR A 281 -4.04 11.20 -17.31
C THR A 281 -3.65 11.85 -18.63
N VAL A 282 -2.42 12.36 -18.74
CA VAL A 282 -1.82 12.83 -19.99
C VAL A 282 -0.58 12.00 -20.31
N THR A 283 -0.43 11.57 -21.56
CA THR A 283 0.80 10.93 -22.04
C THR A 283 1.78 12.00 -22.47
N ILE A 284 3.02 11.94 -21.97
CA ILE A 284 4.10 12.87 -22.30
C ILE A 284 5.27 12.10 -22.92
N LYS A 285 5.88 12.68 -23.96
CA LYS A 285 7.07 12.17 -24.64
C LYS A 285 8.02 13.35 -24.84
N LEU A 286 9.02 13.46 -23.98
CA LEU A 286 9.87 14.65 -23.86
C LEU A 286 11.35 14.28 -24.00
N LYS A 287 12.18 15.26 -24.38
CA LYS A 287 13.64 15.09 -24.35
C LYS A 287 14.14 15.08 -22.89
N THR A 288 15.38 14.65 -22.65
CA THR A 288 16.02 14.78 -21.33
C THR A 288 15.96 16.24 -20.85
N GLY A 289 15.59 16.47 -19.59
CA GLY A 289 15.51 17.81 -19.01
C GLY A 289 14.53 17.91 -17.84
N SER A 290 14.41 19.11 -17.27
CA SER A 290 13.44 19.43 -16.22
C SER A 290 12.26 20.19 -16.81
N TYR A 291 11.03 19.79 -16.47
CA TYR A 291 9.81 20.37 -17.02
C TYR A 291 8.79 20.67 -15.92
N LYS A 292 7.98 21.71 -16.13
CA LYS A 292 6.78 21.99 -15.33
C LYS A 292 5.55 21.49 -16.07
N VAL A 293 4.70 20.72 -15.39
CA VAL A 293 3.37 20.30 -15.85
C VAL A 293 2.34 21.12 -15.09
N LYS A 294 1.56 21.93 -15.79
CA LYS A 294 0.42 22.65 -15.21
C LYS A 294 -0.86 21.84 -15.46
N ALA A 295 -1.55 21.42 -14.41
CA ALA A 295 -2.90 20.88 -14.50
C ALA A 295 -3.90 21.98 -14.12
N LYS A 296 -4.88 22.25 -14.99
CA LYS A 296 -5.97 23.21 -14.76
C LYS A 296 -7.30 22.47 -14.87
N PHE A 297 -8.00 22.33 -13.74
CA PHE A 297 -9.38 21.90 -13.71
C PHE A 297 -10.27 23.07 -14.18
N LEU A 298 -11.15 22.80 -15.14
CA LEU A 298 -12.03 23.83 -15.71
C LEU A 298 -13.25 24.03 -14.81
N LYS A 299 -13.70 25.29 -14.67
CA LYS A 299 -14.97 25.60 -13.99
C LYS A 299 -16.11 24.92 -14.76
N ASP A 300 -17.08 24.39 -14.03
CA ASP A 300 -18.37 23.97 -14.58
C ASP A 300 -19.54 24.49 -13.70
N SER A 301 -20.74 23.95 -13.91
CA SER A 301 -21.94 24.34 -13.15
C SER A 301 -21.86 23.99 -11.65
N THR A 302 -21.09 22.97 -11.28
CA THR A 302 -20.98 22.45 -9.91
C THR A 302 -19.69 22.91 -9.23
N TYR A 303 -18.56 22.83 -9.94
CA TYR A 303 -17.21 22.96 -9.39
C TYR A 303 -16.50 24.23 -9.88
N ASN A 304 -15.71 24.84 -8.98
CA ASN A 304 -14.85 25.97 -9.32
C ASN A 304 -13.61 25.54 -10.11
N LYS A 305 -13.05 26.47 -10.88
CA LYS A 305 -11.74 26.27 -11.52
C LYS A 305 -10.64 26.10 -10.46
N ALA A 306 -9.67 25.24 -10.72
CA ALA A 306 -8.47 25.10 -9.92
C ALA A 306 -7.25 24.88 -10.82
N SER A 307 -6.06 25.20 -10.34
CA SER A 307 -4.83 24.84 -11.07
C SER A 307 -3.66 24.55 -10.14
N LYS A 308 -2.80 23.62 -10.56
CA LYS A 308 -1.57 23.27 -9.84
C LYS A 308 -0.44 22.98 -10.81
N LYS A 309 0.78 23.41 -10.45
CA LYS A 309 2.01 23.11 -11.19
C LYS A 309 2.75 21.96 -10.50
N PHE A 310 3.33 21.07 -11.28
CA PHE A 310 4.15 19.95 -10.82
C PHE A 310 5.47 19.97 -11.57
N SER A 311 6.58 19.72 -10.86
CA SER A 311 7.89 19.53 -11.48
C SER A 311 8.08 18.06 -11.83
N ILE A 312 8.59 17.81 -13.04
CA ILE A 312 9.02 16.48 -13.49
C ILE A 312 10.44 16.57 -14.05
N LYS A 313 11.23 15.52 -13.84
CA LYS A 313 12.55 15.35 -14.44
C LYS A 313 12.47 14.20 -15.44
N VAL A 314 12.82 14.48 -16.68
CA VAL A 314 12.96 13.49 -17.74
C VAL A 314 14.43 13.11 -17.79
N LYS A 315 14.73 11.89 -17.37
CA LYS A 315 16.07 11.32 -17.37
C LYS A 315 16.41 10.78 -18.78
N PRO A 316 17.67 10.43 -19.10
CA PRO A 316 18.05 9.86 -20.40
C PRO A 316 17.37 8.53 -20.71
N LYS A 317 17.65 8.00 -21.90
CA LYS A 317 17.31 6.61 -22.20
C LYS A 317 18.06 5.71 -21.22
N GLN A 318 17.36 4.72 -20.70
CA GLN A 318 17.92 3.64 -19.90
C GLN A 318 19.00 2.92 -20.72
N ALA A 319 20.12 2.57 -20.08
CA ALA A 319 21.11 1.68 -20.67
C ALA A 319 20.45 0.30 -20.92
N ARG A 320 20.71 -0.31 -22.09
CA ARG A 320 19.92 -1.46 -22.55
C ARG A 320 20.49 -2.80 -22.08
N ASN A 321 21.76 -2.84 -21.72
CA ASN A 321 22.50 -4.08 -21.42
C ASN A 321 23.08 -3.97 -20.02
N ASN A 322 22.21 -4.14 -19.04
CA ASN A 322 22.57 -3.99 -17.64
C ASN A 322 22.86 -5.34 -17.00
N GLY A 323 23.75 -5.37 -16.02
CA GLY A 323 24.19 -6.63 -15.47
C GLY A 323 25.09 -6.51 -14.26
N PHE A 324 25.67 -7.63 -13.87
CA PHE A 324 26.56 -7.74 -12.73
C PHE A 324 27.78 -8.57 -13.08
N TRP A 325 28.92 -8.21 -12.49
CA TRP A 325 29.93 -9.24 -12.20
C TRP A 325 29.49 -10.04 -10.98
N MET A 326 29.71 -11.35 -11.05
CA MET A 326 29.27 -12.30 -10.04
C MET A 326 30.38 -13.30 -9.76
N LEU A 327 30.72 -13.47 -8.48
CA LEU A 327 31.63 -14.55 -8.09
C LEU A 327 30.88 -15.87 -8.16
N SER A 328 31.61 -16.96 -8.39
CA SER A 328 31.03 -18.31 -8.36
C SER A 328 30.40 -18.65 -7.00
N THR A 329 30.94 -18.11 -5.90
CA THR A 329 30.38 -18.26 -4.55
C THR A 329 28.95 -17.72 -4.42
N ASP A 330 28.56 -16.75 -5.26
CA ASP A 330 27.27 -16.08 -5.15
C ASP A 330 26.15 -16.81 -5.93
N MET A 331 26.47 -17.85 -6.71
CA MET A 331 25.55 -18.51 -7.65
C MET A 331 24.31 -19.15 -7.00
N LYS A 332 24.47 -19.79 -5.83
CA LYS A 332 23.40 -20.53 -5.17
C LYS A 332 22.30 -19.61 -4.61
N GLY A 333 22.59 -18.34 -4.36
CA GLY A 333 21.67 -17.36 -3.79
C GLY A 333 21.06 -16.40 -4.83
N VAL A 334 21.03 -16.80 -6.10
CA VAL A 334 20.50 -15.94 -7.17
C VAL A 334 19.00 -16.14 -7.34
N ASP A 335 18.27 -15.04 -7.21
CA ASP A 335 16.83 -14.94 -7.49
C ASP A 335 16.64 -14.39 -8.92
N PHE A 336 16.47 -15.30 -9.89
CA PHE A 336 16.34 -14.90 -11.30
C PHE A 336 15.05 -14.17 -11.62
N ASP A 337 13.94 -14.48 -10.95
CA ASP A 337 12.68 -13.77 -11.09
C ASP A 337 12.84 -12.29 -10.73
N LYS A 338 13.50 -12.03 -9.59
CA LYS A 338 13.80 -10.66 -9.15
C LYS A 338 14.74 -9.96 -10.12
N LEU A 339 15.79 -10.64 -10.59
CA LEU A 339 16.72 -10.07 -11.57
C LEU A 339 16.02 -9.72 -12.89
N GLN A 340 15.15 -10.59 -13.41
CA GLN A 340 14.35 -10.32 -14.60
C GLN A 340 13.43 -9.12 -14.38
N LYS A 341 12.68 -9.12 -13.28
CA LYS A 341 11.77 -8.03 -12.90
C LYS A 341 12.51 -6.69 -12.80
N TYR A 342 13.76 -6.71 -12.33
CA TYR A 342 14.59 -5.53 -12.14
C TYR A 342 15.38 -5.15 -13.38
N GLY A 343 15.19 -5.83 -14.51
CA GLY A 343 15.75 -5.43 -15.79
C GLY A 343 17.21 -5.85 -16.01
N THR A 344 17.71 -6.83 -15.25
CA THR A 344 19.00 -7.46 -15.50
C THR A 344 18.96 -8.21 -16.83
N LYS A 345 20.03 -8.08 -17.61
CA LYS A 345 20.20 -8.71 -18.93
C LYS A 345 21.48 -9.53 -19.04
N HIS A 346 22.49 -9.22 -18.22
CA HIS A 346 23.80 -9.83 -18.30
C HIS A 346 24.33 -10.24 -16.92
N ILE A 347 24.97 -11.39 -16.84
CA ILE A 347 25.78 -11.81 -15.69
C ILE A 347 27.16 -12.19 -16.22
N PHE A 348 28.19 -11.54 -15.70
CA PHE A 348 29.59 -11.90 -15.91
C PHE A 348 29.99 -12.83 -14.75
N LEU A 349 29.81 -14.12 -14.98
CA LEU A 349 30.00 -15.17 -13.98
C LEU A 349 31.45 -15.62 -13.98
N ASN A 350 32.11 -15.53 -12.82
CA ASN A 350 33.49 -15.97 -12.65
C ASN A 350 33.70 -17.43 -13.11
N ALA A 351 34.67 -17.66 -14.00
CA ALA A 351 34.90 -18.97 -14.63
C ALA A 351 35.28 -20.09 -13.64
N LYS A 352 35.73 -19.76 -12.41
CA LYS A 352 35.91 -20.74 -11.34
C LYS A 352 34.63 -21.50 -10.97
N ALA A 353 33.47 -21.08 -11.46
CA ALA A 353 32.22 -21.85 -11.36
C ALA A 353 32.36 -23.26 -11.97
N ILE A 354 33.16 -23.43 -13.03
CA ILE A 354 33.39 -24.73 -13.68
C ILE A 354 34.10 -25.69 -12.73
N GLU A 355 35.18 -25.23 -12.11
CA GLU A 355 35.95 -26.01 -11.12
C GLU A 355 35.11 -26.28 -9.87
N ARG A 356 34.41 -25.25 -9.36
CA ARG A 356 33.69 -25.32 -8.09
C ARG A 356 32.45 -26.20 -8.10
N PHE A 357 31.69 -26.19 -9.20
CA PHE A 357 30.38 -26.86 -9.27
C PHE A 357 30.27 -27.89 -10.39
N GLY A 358 31.29 -28.01 -11.24
CA GLY A 358 31.26 -28.87 -12.41
C GLY A 358 30.45 -28.29 -13.57
N LYS A 359 30.73 -28.81 -14.77
CA LYS A 359 30.15 -28.34 -16.02
C LYS A 359 28.64 -28.58 -16.11
N SER A 360 28.14 -29.70 -15.60
CA SER A 360 26.71 -30.05 -15.67
C SER A 360 25.86 -29.07 -14.88
N TYR A 361 26.26 -28.75 -13.64
CA TYR A 361 25.57 -27.76 -12.82
C TYR A 361 25.59 -26.38 -13.49
N LEU A 362 26.76 -25.95 -13.97
CA LEU A 362 26.90 -24.67 -14.67
C LEU A 362 25.96 -24.57 -15.88
N VAL A 363 25.88 -25.60 -16.71
CA VAL A 363 24.98 -25.62 -17.89
C VAL A 363 23.52 -25.53 -17.47
N SER A 364 23.11 -26.23 -16.40
CA SER A 364 21.76 -26.14 -15.85
C SER A 364 21.45 -24.72 -15.35
N TRP A 365 22.36 -24.13 -14.59
CA TRP A 365 22.23 -22.77 -14.06
C TRP A 365 22.16 -21.72 -15.18
N ILE A 366 22.97 -21.86 -16.24
CA ILE A 366 22.90 -20.98 -17.42
C ILE A 366 21.57 -21.15 -18.15
N LYS A 367 21.03 -22.36 -18.24
CA LYS A 367 19.71 -22.61 -18.86
C LYS A 367 18.61 -21.87 -18.10
N ASP A 368 18.66 -21.87 -16.77
CA ASP A 368 17.69 -21.16 -15.92
C ASP A 368 17.85 -19.62 -16.02
N ALA A 369 19.07 -19.09 -15.99
CA ALA A 369 19.28 -17.67 -16.30
C ALA A 369 18.69 -17.28 -17.67
N LYS A 370 18.86 -18.14 -18.67
CA LYS A 370 18.38 -17.92 -20.03
C LYS A 370 16.85 -17.96 -20.15
N SER A 371 16.15 -18.83 -19.40
CA SER A 371 14.67 -18.85 -19.39
C SER A 371 14.09 -17.52 -18.90
N HIS A 372 14.83 -16.82 -18.03
CA HIS A 372 14.51 -15.47 -17.53
C HIS A 372 15.03 -14.33 -18.43
N GLY A 373 15.54 -14.65 -19.63
CA GLY A 373 16.07 -13.68 -20.57
C GLY A 373 17.41 -13.04 -20.15
N ILE A 374 18.16 -13.67 -19.24
CA ILE A 374 19.46 -13.22 -18.75
C ILE A 374 20.57 -14.00 -19.47
N LYS A 375 21.52 -13.25 -20.05
CA LYS A 375 22.67 -13.81 -20.75
C LYS A 375 23.83 -13.99 -19.78
N VAL A 376 24.38 -15.20 -19.72
CA VAL A 376 25.56 -15.51 -18.90
C VAL A 376 26.83 -15.45 -19.74
N HIS A 377 27.82 -14.73 -19.24
CA HIS A 377 29.13 -14.54 -19.83
C HIS A 377 30.15 -15.16 -18.89
N LEU A 378 31.05 -16.00 -19.39
CA LEU A 378 32.12 -16.52 -18.54
C LEU A 378 33.21 -15.47 -18.39
N TRP A 379 33.40 -15.02 -17.16
CA TRP A 379 34.43 -14.07 -16.74
C TRP A 379 35.75 -14.82 -16.53
N MET A 380 36.66 -14.60 -17.47
CA MET A 380 37.93 -15.30 -17.62
C MET A 380 39.11 -14.37 -17.27
N GLN A 381 40.06 -14.87 -16.48
CA GLN A 381 41.33 -14.19 -16.22
C GLN A 381 42.35 -14.54 -17.31
N VAL A 382 42.87 -13.52 -17.99
CA VAL A 382 43.78 -13.70 -19.14
C VAL A 382 45.24 -13.80 -18.69
N PHE A 383 45.84 -12.69 -18.25
CA PHE A 383 47.25 -12.64 -17.84
C PHE A 383 47.41 -12.63 -16.32
N TYR A 384 46.53 -13.36 -15.64
CA TYR A 384 46.53 -13.50 -14.19
C TYR A 384 46.07 -14.91 -13.81
N LYS A 385 46.80 -15.55 -12.89
CA LYS A 385 46.49 -16.90 -12.40
C LYS A 385 46.97 -17.06 -10.96
N SER A 386 46.14 -17.62 -10.10
CA SER A 386 46.49 -17.99 -8.72
C SER A 386 47.19 -16.89 -7.90
N GLY A 387 46.75 -15.64 -8.05
CA GLY A 387 47.34 -14.51 -7.30
C GLY A 387 48.47 -13.77 -8.03
N GLY A 388 48.99 -14.31 -9.13
CA GLY A 388 50.14 -13.78 -9.84
C GLY A 388 49.87 -13.34 -11.29
N TRP A 389 50.63 -12.35 -11.75
CA TRP A 389 50.63 -11.88 -13.14
C TRP A 389 51.42 -12.83 -14.03
N GLN A 390 50.85 -13.16 -15.20
CA GLN A 390 51.52 -13.93 -16.23
C GLN A 390 51.97 -13.00 -17.34
N ASN A 391 53.28 -12.77 -17.47
CA ASN A 391 53.80 -11.84 -18.46
C ASN A 391 53.67 -12.42 -19.89
N PRO A 392 52.95 -11.77 -20.82
CA PRO A 392 52.88 -12.21 -22.21
C PRO A 392 54.13 -11.89 -23.04
N ILE A 393 55.20 -11.41 -22.39
CA ILE A 393 56.53 -11.21 -22.95
C ILE A 393 57.51 -12.12 -22.21
N LYS A 394 58.22 -12.96 -22.96
CA LYS A 394 59.26 -13.87 -22.47
C LYS A 394 60.53 -13.63 -23.27
N ASN A 395 61.65 -13.36 -22.59
CA ASN A 395 62.96 -13.07 -23.20
C ASN A 395 62.89 -11.96 -24.28
N GLY A 396 62.18 -10.87 -23.97
CA GLY A 396 62.02 -9.71 -24.88
C GLY A 396 61.10 -9.93 -26.09
N LYS A 397 60.49 -11.11 -26.23
CA LYS A 397 59.59 -11.46 -27.34
C LYS A 397 58.21 -11.85 -26.83
N ILE A 398 57.20 -11.81 -27.72
CA ILE A 398 55.84 -12.23 -27.38
C ILE A 398 55.83 -13.73 -27.05
N ASP A 399 55.28 -14.10 -25.89
CA ASP A 399 55.05 -15.49 -25.50
C ASP A 399 53.79 -16.03 -26.21
N TYR A 400 53.97 -16.46 -27.46
CA TYR A 400 52.90 -17.06 -28.25
C TYR A 400 52.37 -18.36 -27.65
N SER A 401 53.15 -19.07 -26.84
CA SER A 401 52.70 -20.31 -26.19
C SER A 401 51.65 -19.99 -25.12
N LEU A 402 51.95 -19.03 -24.23
CA LEU A 402 51.00 -18.54 -23.24
C LEU A 402 49.73 -18.00 -23.90
N ILE A 403 49.88 -17.16 -24.93
CA ILE A 403 48.74 -16.60 -25.65
C ILE A 403 47.89 -17.70 -26.30
N LYS A 404 48.51 -18.67 -26.99
CA LYS A 404 47.78 -19.79 -27.62
C LYS A 404 47.01 -20.61 -26.59
N SER A 405 47.61 -20.88 -25.44
CA SER A 405 46.96 -21.56 -24.32
C SER A 405 45.71 -20.79 -23.85
N LYS A 406 45.83 -19.48 -23.64
CA LYS A 406 44.70 -18.63 -23.25
C LYS A 406 43.62 -18.50 -24.32
N VAL A 407 44.00 -18.45 -25.61
CA VAL A 407 43.03 -18.48 -26.71
C VAL A 407 42.24 -19.79 -26.72
N ASN A 408 42.91 -20.92 -26.49
CA ASN A 408 42.26 -22.23 -26.41
C ASN A 408 41.33 -22.34 -25.20
N GLU A 409 41.73 -21.79 -24.05
CA GLU A 409 40.88 -21.68 -22.86
C GLU A 409 39.61 -20.87 -23.16
N ALA A 410 39.75 -19.69 -23.76
CA ALA A 410 38.61 -18.86 -24.16
C ALA A 410 37.68 -19.58 -25.15
N LYS A 411 38.25 -20.32 -26.12
CA LYS A 411 37.51 -21.14 -27.09
C LYS A 411 36.78 -22.31 -26.41
N SER A 412 37.35 -22.92 -25.37
CA SER A 412 36.70 -24.02 -24.64
C SER A 412 35.50 -23.53 -23.85
N TYR A 413 35.59 -22.36 -23.21
CA TYR A 413 34.46 -21.69 -22.55
C TYR A 413 33.35 -21.34 -23.52
N ALA A 414 33.69 -20.86 -24.72
CA ALA A 414 32.71 -20.56 -25.76
C ALA A 414 31.93 -21.78 -26.26
N LYS A 415 32.49 -22.99 -26.12
CA LYS A 415 31.81 -24.26 -26.47
C LYS A 415 30.84 -24.74 -25.38
N ILE A 416 30.80 -24.13 -24.20
CA ILE A 416 29.88 -24.53 -23.13
C ILE A 416 28.45 -24.13 -23.53
N LYS A 417 27.53 -25.11 -23.50
CA LYS A 417 26.13 -24.93 -23.93
C LYS A 417 25.46 -23.80 -23.16
N GLY A 418 24.83 -22.89 -23.88
CA GLY A 418 24.06 -21.76 -23.32
C GLY A 418 24.89 -20.51 -23.00
N VAL A 419 26.22 -20.60 -22.94
CA VAL A 419 27.09 -19.42 -22.76
C VAL A 419 26.81 -18.41 -23.87
N SER A 420 26.55 -17.17 -23.45
CA SER A 420 26.15 -16.07 -24.33
C SER A 420 27.26 -15.04 -24.54
N GLY A 421 28.36 -15.17 -23.81
CA GLY A 421 29.51 -14.29 -23.93
C GLY A 421 30.75 -14.79 -23.20
N ILE A 422 31.89 -14.21 -23.53
CA ILE A 422 33.15 -14.37 -22.80
C ILE A 422 33.59 -12.97 -22.41
N HIS A 423 33.86 -12.79 -21.12
CA HIS A 423 34.31 -11.53 -20.55
C HIS A 423 35.75 -11.67 -20.07
N PHE A 424 36.68 -11.02 -20.77
CA PHE A 424 38.09 -11.01 -20.40
C PHE A 424 38.35 -10.00 -19.29
N ASP A 425 38.99 -10.49 -18.24
CA ASP A 425 39.57 -9.67 -17.20
C ASP A 425 41.08 -9.92 -17.14
N TYR A 426 41.81 -8.98 -16.55
CA TYR A 426 43.27 -9.01 -16.48
C TYR A 426 43.93 -9.18 -17.88
N ILE A 427 43.31 -8.63 -18.93
CA ILE A 427 43.90 -8.49 -20.27
C ILE A 427 44.82 -7.27 -20.30
N ARG A 428 45.81 -7.26 -19.39
CA ARG A 428 46.73 -6.14 -19.14
C ARG A 428 47.96 -6.57 -18.35
N PHE A 429 48.87 -5.63 -18.17
CA PHE A 429 49.96 -5.69 -17.19
C PHE A 429 49.52 -5.09 -15.84
N PRO A 430 50.26 -5.34 -14.73
CA PRO A 430 49.96 -4.74 -13.43
C PRO A 430 50.12 -3.22 -13.37
N GLY A 431 50.81 -2.61 -14.33
CA GLY A 431 51.20 -1.19 -14.31
C GLY A 431 52.58 -0.93 -14.86
N ASN A 432 53.31 -1.96 -15.26
CA ASN A 432 54.70 -1.89 -15.72
C ASN A 432 54.87 -2.23 -17.21
N ALA A 433 53.82 -2.14 -18.04
CA ALA A 433 53.91 -2.49 -19.46
C ALA A 433 55.02 -1.74 -20.21
N TYR A 434 55.33 -0.51 -19.81
CA TYR A 434 56.39 0.33 -20.40
C TYR A 434 57.79 -0.28 -20.30
N GLN A 435 58.01 -1.26 -19.40
CA GLN A 435 59.28 -1.97 -19.27
C GLN A 435 59.49 -3.02 -20.37
N TYR A 436 58.45 -3.36 -21.14
CA TYR A 436 58.51 -4.47 -22.09
C TYR A 436 58.25 -4.00 -23.53
N SER A 437 59.28 -4.09 -24.37
CA SER A 437 59.12 -3.92 -25.81
C SER A 437 58.10 -4.95 -26.33
N GLY A 438 57.11 -4.48 -27.09
CA GLY A 438 56.05 -5.34 -27.65
C GLY A 438 54.85 -5.60 -26.74
N ALA A 439 54.77 -5.06 -25.51
CA ALA A 439 53.64 -5.28 -24.59
C ALA A 439 52.27 -5.01 -25.22
N VAL A 440 52.10 -3.84 -25.87
CA VAL A 440 50.87 -3.46 -26.58
C VAL A 440 50.56 -4.42 -27.73
N LYS A 441 51.59 -4.87 -28.47
CA LYS A 441 51.42 -5.84 -29.56
C LYS A 441 50.92 -7.18 -29.02
N ALA A 442 51.44 -7.65 -27.89
CA ALA A 442 51.03 -8.90 -27.27
C ALA A 442 49.55 -8.88 -26.83
N VAL A 443 49.11 -7.83 -26.12
CA VAL A 443 47.71 -7.66 -25.70
C VAL A 443 46.77 -7.59 -26.90
N ASN A 444 47.12 -6.80 -27.92
CA ASN A 444 46.31 -6.68 -29.14
C ASN A 444 46.27 -8.00 -29.92
N TYR A 445 47.38 -8.75 -29.97
CA TYR A 445 47.44 -10.05 -30.64
C TYR A 445 46.54 -11.08 -29.94
N PHE A 446 46.60 -11.20 -28.61
CA PHE A 446 45.66 -12.02 -27.85
C PHE A 446 44.22 -11.60 -28.12
N THR A 447 43.91 -10.30 -28.02
CA THR A 447 42.54 -9.78 -28.25
C THR A 447 42.00 -10.24 -29.61
N LYS A 448 42.78 -10.03 -30.68
CA LYS A 448 42.39 -10.45 -32.04
C LYS A 448 42.17 -11.96 -32.14
N LYS A 449 43.13 -12.76 -31.68
CA LYS A 449 43.09 -14.22 -31.82
C LYS A 449 42.00 -14.87 -30.97
N ALA A 450 41.80 -14.39 -29.74
CA ALA A 450 40.76 -14.89 -28.86
C ALA A 450 39.35 -14.56 -29.39
N CYS A 451 39.11 -13.31 -29.83
CA CYS A 451 37.82 -12.94 -30.44
C CYS A 451 37.52 -13.79 -31.67
N SER A 452 38.49 -13.94 -32.58
CA SER A 452 38.34 -14.77 -33.79
C SER A 452 38.06 -16.24 -33.45
N ALA A 453 38.76 -16.80 -32.46
CA ALA A 453 38.53 -18.17 -32.03
C ALA A 453 37.15 -18.39 -31.41
N ILE A 454 36.67 -17.45 -30.58
CA ILE A 454 35.34 -17.50 -29.97
C ILE A 454 34.24 -17.35 -31.03
N HIS A 455 34.34 -16.36 -31.92
CA HIS A 455 33.36 -16.16 -32.99
C HIS A 455 33.36 -17.30 -34.02
N GLY A 456 34.49 -18.01 -34.16
CA GLY A 456 34.59 -19.25 -34.93
C GLY A 456 33.80 -20.41 -34.30
N VAL A 457 33.59 -20.41 -32.98
CA VAL A 457 32.65 -21.36 -32.32
C VAL A 457 31.21 -20.91 -32.56
N ASN A 458 30.91 -19.64 -32.30
CA ASN A 458 29.59 -19.06 -32.56
C ASN A 458 29.68 -17.52 -32.66
N LYS A 459 29.35 -16.96 -33.83
CA LYS A 459 29.37 -15.51 -34.10
C LYS A 459 28.42 -14.69 -33.21
N LYS A 460 27.46 -15.33 -32.53
CA LYS A 460 26.52 -14.66 -31.61
C LYS A 460 27.06 -14.51 -30.18
N ILE A 461 28.17 -15.15 -29.84
CA ILE A 461 28.81 -15.00 -28.52
C ILE A 461 29.42 -13.61 -28.43
N ILE A 462 29.03 -12.86 -27.40
CA ILE A 462 29.54 -11.52 -27.14
C ILE A 462 30.93 -11.64 -26.51
N VAL A 463 31.94 -11.01 -27.10
CA VAL A 463 33.28 -10.92 -26.52
C VAL A 463 33.49 -9.54 -25.93
N SER A 464 33.80 -9.49 -24.65
CA SER A 464 33.96 -8.26 -23.90
C SER A 464 35.24 -8.24 -23.06
N ALA A 465 35.75 -7.06 -22.70
CA ALA A 465 36.93 -6.94 -21.86
C ALA A 465 36.78 -5.85 -20.80
N ALA A 466 37.19 -6.16 -19.57
CA ALA A 466 37.42 -5.20 -18.50
C ALA A 466 38.72 -4.42 -18.78
N VAL A 467 38.63 -3.09 -18.72
CA VAL A 467 39.77 -2.20 -18.97
C VAL A 467 39.86 -1.15 -17.88
N MET A 468 41.07 -0.67 -17.62
CA MET A 468 41.31 0.35 -16.60
C MET A 468 40.64 1.68 -17.00
N PRO A 469 40.26 2.56 -16.04
CA PRO A 469 39.49 3.77 -16.33
C PRO A 469 40.33 5.03 -16.61
N GLU A 470 41.64 4.91 -16.93
CA GLU A 470 42.54 6.05 -17.23
C GLU A 470 42.99 6.11 -18.71
N PRO A 471 42.12 6.53 -19.65
CA PRO A 471 42.38 6.50 -21.09
C PRO A 471 43.72 7.08 -21.56
N SER A 472 44.26 8.10 -20.87
CA SER A 472 45.54 8.73 -21.21
C SER A 472 46.77 7.88 -20.86
N SER A 473 46.62 6.92 -19.94
CA SER A 473 47.73 6.20 -19.31
C SER A 473 47.71 4.70 -19.62
N MET A 474 46.57 4.19 -20.09
CA MET A 474 46.34 2.75 -20.30
C MET A 474 47.32 2.07 -21.25
N LYS A 475 47.63 2.71 -22.37
CA LYS A 475 48.54 2.13 -23.37
C LYS A 475 49.95 1.97 -22.81
N LYS A 476 50.43 2.95 -22.02
CA LYS A 476 51.77 2.97 -21.43
C LYS A 476 51.92 1.96 -20.28
N TYR A 477 50.97 1.95 -19.34
CA TYR A 477 51.14 1.18 -18.09
C TYR A 477 50.47 -0.20 -18.11
N TYR A 478 49.40 -0.36 -18.88
CA TYR A 478 48.58 -1.57 -18.91
C TYR A 478 48.61 -2.31 -20.25
N ALA A 479 49.26 -1.73 -21.27
CA ALA A 479 49.25 -2.21 -22.65
C ALA A 479 47.85 -2.30 -23.29
N GLN A 480 46.86 -1.57 -22.74
CA GLN A 480 45.49 -1.57 -23.25
C GLN A 480 45.31 -0.42 -24.27
N ASP A 481 45.21 -0.79 -25.54
CA ASP A 481 45.06 0.14 -26.68
C ASP A 481 43.62 0.13 -27.20
N ILE A 482 42.77 0.98 -26.61
CA ILE A 482 41.31 0.99 -26.83
C ILE A 482 40.90 1.15 -28.30
N PRO A 483 41.47 2.09 -29.09
CA PRO A 483 41.16 2.18 -30.51
C PRO A 483 41.47 0.91 -31.31
N THR A 484 42.47 0.13 -30.93
CA THR A 484 42.83 -1.14 -31.60
C THR A 484 42.00 -2.31 -31.10
N MET A 485 41.92 -2.49 -29.77
CA MET A 485 41.14 -3.57 -29.14
C MET A 485 39.66 -3.51 -29.54
N SER A 486 39.09 -2.30 -29.61
CA SER A 486 37.68 -2.08 -29.96
C SER A 486 37.31 -2.49 -31.39
N LYS A 487 38.28 -2.76 -32.28
CA LYS A 487 38.02 -3.29 -33.63
C LYS A 487 37.63 -4.78 -33.59
N TYR A 488 38.09 -5.50 -32.56
CA TYR A 488 37.91 -6.94 -32.41
C TYR A 488 36.83 -7.29 -31.38
N LEU A 489 36.81 -6.57 -30.25
CA LEU A 489 35.82 -6.77 -29.19
C LEU A 489 34.42 -6.30 -29.62
N ASP A 490 33.39 -6.98 -29.13
CA ASP A 490 32.00 -6.51 -29.27
C ASP A 490 31.69 -5.41 -28.25
N VAL A 491 32.29 -5.52 -27.05
CA VAL A 491 32.05 -4.63 -25.92
C VAL A 491 33.35 -4.31 -25.19
N ILE A 492 33.54 -3.05 -24.83
CA ILE A 492 34.56 -2.61 -23.86
C ILE A 492 33.88 -2.20 -22.56
N VAL A 493 34.44 -2.66 -21.44
CA VAL A 493 33.89 -2.46 -20.10
C VAL A 493 34.89 -1.71 -19.24
N PRO A 494 34.94 -0.37 -19.29
CA PRO A 494 35.82 0.39 -18.42
C PRO A 494 35.39 0.24 -16.95
N MET A 495 36.34 -0.06 -16.06
CA MET A 495 36.12 -0.22 -14.63
C MET A 495 36.10 1.15 -13.93
N VAL A 496 35.02 1.91 -14.13
CA VAL A 496 34.85 3.28 -13.65
C VAL A 496 34.44 3.29 -12.17
N TYR A 497 35.34 2.76 -11.36
CA TYR A 497 35.19 2.45 -9.93
C TYR A 497 35.44 3.69 -9.09
N LYS A 498 34.47 4.63 -9.10
CA LYS A 498 34.62 5.99 -8.53
C LYS A 498 35.23 6.03 -7.13
N GLY A 499 34.96 5.00 -6.31
CA GLY A 499 35.45 4.89 -4.94
C GLY A 499 36.95 4.85 -4.85
N ASN A 500 37.58 4.07 -5.73
CA ASN A 500 39.03 3.91 -5.81
C ASN A 500 39.76 5.17 -6.30
N TYR A 501 39.03 6.13 -6.87
CA TYR A 501 39.57 7.38 -7.42
C TYR A 501 39.09 8.61 -6.65
N ASN A 502 38.44 8.43 -5.49
CA ASN A 502 37.81 9.50 -4.72
C ASN A 502 36.95 10.45 -5.59
N ALA A 503 36.14 9.88 -6.49
CA ALA A 503 35.46 10.59 -7.55
C ALA A 503 33.92 10.49 -7.45
N GLY A 504 33.23 11.27 -8.28
CA GLY A 504 31.76 11.36 -8.32
C GLY A 504 31.13 11.06 -9.68
N GLY A 505 29.81 11.24 -9.79
CA GLY A 505 29.05 11.00 -11.02
C GLY A 505 29.50 11.84 -12.22
N ALA A 506 30.10 13.02 -12.00
CA ALA A 506 30.67 13.83 -13.07
C ALA A 506 31.85 13.12 -13.76
N TRP A 507 32.74 12.50 -12.97
CA TRP A 507 33.85 11.70 -13.47
C TRP A 507 33.35 10.46 -14.21
N ILE A 508 32.36 9.74 -13.66
CA ILE A 508 31.71 8.61 -14.35
C ILE A 508 31.25 9.02 -15.76
N LYS A 509 30.60 10.16 -15.85
CA LYS A 509 30.07 10.69 -17.11
C LYS A 509 31.19 11.06 -18.08
N GLN A 510 32.24 11.73 -17.61
CA GLN A 510 33.37 12.15 -18.45
C GLN A 510 34.15 10.94 -18.96
N THR A 511 34.55 10.02 -18.07
CA THR A 511 35.31 8.82 -18.43
C THR A 511 34.52 7.98 -19.43
N THR A 512 33.24 7.74 -19.20
CA THR A 512 32.38 7.01 -20.15
C THR A 512 32.36 7.65 -21.54
N LYS A 513 32.25 8.98 -21.62
CA LYS A 513 32.27 9.69 -22.92
C LYS A 513 33.58 9.51 -23.67
N ILE A 514 34.72 9.51 -22.97
CA ILE A 514 36.05 9.32 -23.58
C ILE A 514 36.15 7.92 -24.20
N PHE A 515 35.70 6.88 -23.48
CA PHE A 515 35.68 5.53 -24.05
C PHE A 515 34.78 5.42 -25.29
N ILE A 516 33.63 6.11 -25.28
CA ILE A 516 32.73 6.15 -26.44
C ILE A 516 33.41 6.81 -27.64
N SER A 517 34.15 7.91 -27.45
CA SER A 517 34.84 8.59 -28.56
C SER A 517 36.07 7.84 -29.07
N GLN A 518 36.77 7.12 -28.20
CA GLN A 518 37.95 6.32 -28.58
C GLN A 518 37.59 5.00 -29.28
N SER A 519 36.43 4.42 -28.95
CA SER A 519 36.01 3.14 -29.54
C SER A 519 35.72 3.27 -31.03
N LYS A 520 36.26 2.34 -31.83
CA LYS A 520 36.04 2.30 -33.29
C LYS A 520 34.83 1.46 -33.69
N LYS A 521 34.52 0.39 -32.95
CA LYS A 521 33.42 -0.54 -33.27
C LYS A 521 32.73 -1.08 -32.02
N ALA A 522 33.49 -1.44 -30.99
CA ALA A 522 32.94 -1.99 -29.75
C ALA A 522 31.95 -1.02 -29.07
N LYS A 523 30.89 -1.57 -28.48
CA LYS A 523 29.97 -0.80 -27.63
C LYS A 523 30.59 -0.60 -26.25
N ILE A 524 30.26 0.51 -25.58
CA ILE A 524 30.74 0.76 -24.22
C ILE A 524 29.67 0.35 -23.21
N TRP A 525 30.01 -0.59 -22.32
CA TRP A 525 29.23 -0.90 -21.13
C TRP A 525 30.01 -0.44 -19.91
N THR A 526 29.54 0.58 -19.18
CA THR A 526 30.33 1.14 -18.08
C THR A 526 30.28 0.21 -16.87
N GLY A 527 31.45 -0.20 -16.37
CA GLY A 527 31.61 -0.93 -15.12
C GLY A 527 31.58 0.02 -13.92
N LEU A 528 30.76 -0.26 -12.91
CA LEU A 528 30.59 0.59 -11.73
C LEU A 528 30.69 -0.23 -10.44
N GLN A 529 31.27 0.32 -9.38
CA GLN A 529 31.33 -0.34 -8.07
C GLN A 529 29.96 -0.35 -7.38
N THR A 530 29.69 -1.41 -6.62
CA THR A 530 28.50 -1.52 -5.76
C THR A 530 28.75 -1.18 -4.29
N TYR A 531 30.01 -0.92 -3.96
CA TYR A 531 30.55 -0.68 -2.61
C TYR A 531 31.48 0.54 -2.62
N LYS A 532 31.91 1.01 -1.44
CA LYS A 532 32.58 2.31 -1.29
C LYS A 532 33.95 2.38 -1.95
N SER A 533 34.82 1.38 -1.80
CA SER A 533 36.12 1.24 -2.48
C SER A 533 36.72 -0.14 -2.20
N ASP A 534 37.82 -0.52 -2.85
CA ASP A 534 38.48 -1.81 -2.55
C ASP A 534 39.06 -1.89 -1.12
N SER A 535 39.36 -0.74 -0.52
CA SER A 535 39.73 -0.62 0.91
C SER A 535 38.53 -0.52 1.86
N ASN A 536 37.32 -0.30 1.33
CA ASN A 536 36.09 -0.16 2.11
C ASN A 536 34.92 -0.86 1.40
N VAL A 537 34.69 -2.10 1.79
CA VAL A 537 33.69 -2.97 1.16
C VAL A 537 32.24 -2.67 1.58
N ASN A 538 31.99 -1.57 2.31
CA ASN A 538 30.64 -1.15 2.67
C ASN A 538 29.80 -0.90 1.42
N ARG A 539 28.59 -1.45 1.40
CA ARG A 539 27.68 -1.37 0.26
C ARG A 539 27.21 0.08 0.03
N LEU A 540 27.17 0.50 -1.23
CA LEU A 540 26.50 1.76 -1.60
C LEU A 540 24.99 1.59 -1.47
N SER A 541 24.28 2.68 -1.14
CA SER A 541 22.82 2.66 -1.13
C SER A 541 22.24 2.46 -2.54
N ALA A 542 21.03 1.89 -2.65
CA ALA A 542 20.32 1.76 -3.93
C ALA A 542 20.17 3.10 -4.67
N SER A 543 20.02 4.21 -3.93
CA SER A 543 19.93 5.56 -4.47
C SER A 543 21.25 6.03 -5.09
N GLU A 544 22.39 5.76 -4.44
CA GLU A 544 23.72 6.05 -4.99
C GLU A 544 23.99 5.23 -6.25
N LEU A 545 23.72 3.92 -6.22
CA LEU A 545 23.89 3.03 -7.37
C LEU A 545 23.08 3.50 -8.58
N MET A 546 21.84 3.92 -8.35
CA MET A 546 20.97 4.44 -9.40
C MET A 546 21.47 5.77 -9.95
N LYS A 547 22.03 6.66 -9.12
CA LYS A 547 22.65 7.91 -9.58
C LYS A 547 23.90 7.67 -10.44
N ASP A 548 24.74 6.71 -10.05
CA ASP A 548 25.95 6.37 -10.79
C ASP A 548 25.62 5.71 -12.14
N ALA A 549 24.65 4.79 -12.15
CA ALA A 549 24.16 4.16 -13.37
C ALA A 549 23.49 5.19 -14.31
N ASP A 550 22.69 6.12 -13.77
CA ASP A 550 22.13 7.26 -14.53
C ASP A 550 23.25 8.12 -15.13
N ALA A 551 24.37 8.34 -14.42
CA ALA A 551 25.50 9.13 -14.91
C ALA A 551 26.21 8.47 -16.11
N ALA A 552 26.41 7.16 -16.07
CA ALA A 552 26.93 6.39 -17.20
C ALA A 552 25.95 6.41 -18.40
N ALA A 553 24.65 6.19 -18.16
CA ALA A 553 23.63 6.28 -19.20
C ALA A 553 23.53 7.69 -19.82
N LEU A 554 23.68 8.75 -18.99
CA LEU A 554 23.76 10.16 -19.42
C LEU A 554 24.94 10.43 -20.35
N ALA A 555 26.04 9.70 -20.20
CA ALA A 555 27.20 9.80 -21.07
C ALA A 555 27.03 9.06 -22.41
N GLY A 556 26.01 8.21 -22.54
CA GLY A 556 25.75 7.42 -23.74
C GLY A 556 26.17 5.95 -23.63
N ALA A 557 26.44 5.44 -22.42
CA ALA A 557 26.74 4.02 -22.22
C ALA A 557 25.63 3.14 -22.80
N TYR A 558 26.01 2.08 -23.52
CA TYR A 558 25.07 1.12 -24.11
C TYR A 558 24.60 0.07 -23.09
N GLY A 559 25.35 -0.09 -22.01
CA GLY A 559 25.09 -0.99 -20.88
C GLY A 559 25.75 -0.47 -19.59
N VAL A 560 25.30 -0.96 -18.45
CA VAL A 560 25.91 -0.69 -17.14
C VAL A 560 26.10 -2.02 -16.40
N ILE A 561 27.34 -2.34 -16.05
CA ILE A 561 27.68 -3.58 -15.35
C ILE A 561 28.15 -3.24 -13.93
N MET A 562 27.51 -3.82 -12.95
CA MET A 562 27.76 -3.54 -11.54
C MET A 562 28.74 -4.56 -10.94
N PHE A 563 29.85 -4.07 -10.39
CA PHE A 563 30.88 -4.83 -9.69
C PHE A 563 30.72 -4.61 -8.17
N ARG A 564 30.15 -5.54 -7.41
CA ARG A 564 29.72 -6.89 -7.82
C ARG A 564 28.48 -7.34 -7.04
N TYR A 565 27.82 -8.37 -7.55
CA TYR A 565 26.54 -8.88 -7.03
C TYR A 565 26.54 -9.14 -5.51
N GLY A 566 27.54 -9.83 -4.96
CA GLY A 566 27.60 -10.13 -3.52
C GLY A 566 27.75 -8.92 -2.58
N LEU A 567 28.13 -7.75 -3.11
CA LEU A 567 28.25 -6.49 -2.35
C LEU A 567 27.22 -5.45 -2.80
N LEU A 568 26.09 -5.91 -3.34
CA LEU A 568 25.05 -5.06 -3.88
C LEU A 568 23.95 -4.81 -2.85
N ASN A 569 23.52 -3.55 -2.72
CA ASN A 569 22.15 -3.26 -2.29
C ASN A 569 21.26 -3.26 -3.53
N PHE A 570 20.32 -4.22 -3.60
CA PHE A 570 19.49 -4.42 -4.79
C PHE A 570 18.76 -3.14 -5.20
N PHE A 571 18.78 -2.85 -6.50
CA PHE A 571 18.07 -1.75 -7.11
C PHE A 571 17.52 -2.18 -8.47
N ASN A 572 16.53 -1.44 -8.96
CA ASN A 572 15.80 -1.77 -10.17
C ASN A 572 16.44 -1.06 -11.37
N PHE A 573 17.09 -1.77 -12.29
CA PHE A 573 17.64 -1.17 -13.50
C PHE A 573 16.56 -0.52 -14.37
N ASN A 574 15.28 -0.92 -14.28
CA ASN A 574 14.18 -0.26 -14.98
C ASN A 574 13.89 1.16 -14.45
N GLU A 575 14.50 1.52 -13.33
CA GLU A 575 14.47 2.86 -12.76
C GLU A 575 15.71 3.70 -13.10
N VAL A 576 16.71 3.11 -13.78
CA VAL A 576 17.93 3.74 -14.33
C VAL A 576 17.74 4.28 -15.74
#